data_AF-A0A497L725-F1
#
_entry.id   AF-A0A497L725-F1
#
_cell.length_a   1.000
_cell.length_b   1.000
_cell.length_c   1.000
_cell.angle_alpha   90.00
_cell.angle_beta   90.00
_cell.angle_gamma   90.00
#
_symmetry.space_group_name_H-M   'P 1'
#
loop_
_entity.id
_entity.type
_entity.pdbx_description
1 polymer ?
#
loop_
_entity_poly.entity_id
_entity_poly.type
_entity_poly.pdbx_seq_one_letter_code
_entity_poly.pdbx_strand_id
1 'polypeptide(L)'
;MRMRSTGLGKTELVGEVVGLEPKGDLLILHIQTTRPVRWHLRAGIQRFDRLELVKWLLRLNVRLIPYLLRWKSRQPPREPEEF
;
A
#
# COMPACT_ATOMS: atom_id res chain seq x y z
N MET A 1 1.99 -2.03 -5.74
CA MET A 1 2.53 -1.22 -4.63
C MET A 1 4.02 -1.03 -4.85
N ARG A 2 4.49 0.22 -4.77
CA ARG A 2 5.90 0.62 -4.82
C ARG A 2 6.27 1.08 -3.41
N MET A 3 7.34 0.57 -2.81
CA MET A 3 7.73 0.87 -1.42
C MET A 3 9.22 1.17 -1.34
N ARG A 4 9.58 2.09 -0.46
CA ARG A 4 10.98 2.37 -0.08
C ARG A 4 11.15 2.17 1.42
N SER A 5 12.34 1.77 1.82
CA SER A 5 12.76 1.69 3.22
C SER A 5 14.18 2.21 3.31
N THR A 6 14.51 2.97 4.35
CA THR A 6 15.85 3.50 4.59
C THR A 6 16.91 2.39 4.62
N GLY A 7 16.55 1.19 5.10
CA GLY A 7 17.43 0.03 5.12
C GLY A 7 17.71 -0.61 3.75
N LEU A 8 16.97 -0.24 2.71
CA LEU A 8 17.16 -0.73 1.34
C LEU A 8 17.98 0.24 0.47
N GLY A 9 18.45 1.36 1.04
CA GLY A 9 19.18 2.39 0.31
C GLY A 9 18.35 2.93 -0.86
N LYS A 10 18.89 2.82 -2.08
CA LYS A 10 18.23 3.28 -3.32
C LYS A 10 17.29 2.24 -3.93
N THR A 11 17.22 1.05 -3.35
CA THR A 11 16.43 -0.05 -3.91
C THR A 11 14.96 0.07 -3.56
N GLU A 12 14.11 -0.07 -4.57
CA GLU A 12 12.66 -0.05 -4.40
C GLU A 12 12.10 -1.48 -4.32
N LEU A 13 11.16 -1.69 -3.39
CA LEU A 13 10.33 -2.89 -3.36
C LEU A 13 9.09 -2.68 -4.22
N VAL A 14 8.90 -3.56 -5.19
CA VAL A 14 7.68 -3.65 -5.97
C VAL A 14 6.94 -4.90 -5.54
N GLY A 15 5.66 -4.76 -5.23
CA GLY A 15 4.81 -5.88 -4.83
C GLY A 15 3.34 -5.60 -5.04
N GLU A 16 2.51 -6.58 -4.73
CA GLU A 16 1.06 -6.50 -4.83
C GLU A 16 0.41 -6.93 -3.53
N VAL A 17 -0.75 -6.33 -3.24
CA VAL A 17 -1.59 -6.78 -2.12
C VAL A 17 -2.29 -8.04 -2.56
N VAL A 18 -2.04 -9.14 -1.84
CA VAL A 18 -2.61 -10.45 -2.15
C VAL A 18 -3.74 -10.84 -1.21
N GLY A 19 -3.86 -10.17 -0.06
CA GLY A 19 -4.92 -10.48 0.89
C GLY A 19 -5.01 -9.50 2.03
N LEU A 20 -6.16 -9.57 2.71
CA LEU A 20 -6.46 -8.80 3.91
C LEU A 20 -7.18 -9.72 4.91
N GLU A 21 -6.65 -9.81 6.13
CA GLU A 21 -7.13 -10.75 7.13
C GLU A 21 -7.22 -10.07 8.51
N PRO A 22 -8.40 -10.01 9.14
CA PRO A 22 -8.51 -9.64 10.54
C PRO A 22 -7.90 -10.73 11.42
N LYS A 23 -6.94 -10.36 12.27
CA LYS A 23 -6.30 -11.28 13.22
C LYS A 23 -6.16 -10.63 14.58
N GLY A 24 -7.05 -11.02 15.50
CA GLY A 24 -7.12 -10.44 16.84
C GLY A 24 -7.42 -8.95 16.78
N ASP A 25 -6.52 -8.15 17.34
CA ASP A 25 -6.59 -6.69 17.37
C ASP A 25 -5.96 -6.01 16.15
N LEU A 26 -5.40 -6.78 15.21
CA LEU A 26 -4.74 -6.29 13.99
C LEU A 26 -5.54 -6.62 12.73
N LEU A 27 -5.41 -5.77 11.71
CA LEU A 27 -5.80 -6.09 10.34
C LEU A 27 -4.53 -6.33 9.53
N ILE A 28 -4.31 -7.57 9.11
CA ILE A 28 -3.10 -7.99 8.43
C ILE A 28 -3.27 -7.81 6.92
N LEU A 29 -2.42 -6.97 6.34
CA LEU A 29 -2.26 -6.82 4.90
C LEU A 29 -1.16 -7.78 4.43
N HIS A 30 -1.53 -8.75 3.62
CA HIS A 30 -0.59 -9.67 2.98
C HIS A 30 -0.12 -9.06 1.66
N ILE A 31 1.20 -8.90 1.52
CA ILE A 31 1.82 -8.28 0.35
C ILE A 31 2.84 -9.25 -0.22
N GLN A 32 2.78 -9.50 -1.51
CA GLN A 32 3.77 -10.30 -2.22
C GLN A 32 4.68 -9.39 -3.04
N THR A 33 5.97 -9.35 -2.72
CA THR A 33 6.94 -8.60 -3.52
C THR A 33 7.39 -9.41 -4.72
N THR A 34 7.75 -8.71 -5.79
CA THR A 34 8.25 -9.28 -7.05
C THR A 34 9.63 -8.74 -7.42
N ARG A 35 9.97 -7.52 -6.99
CA ARG A 35 11.30 -6.91 -7.14
C ARG A 35 11.70 -6.23 -5.83
N PRO A 36 12.99 -6.24 -5.45
CA PRO A 36 14.10 -6.94 -6.09
C PRO A 36 14.04 -8.46 -5.85
N VAL A 37 13.35 -8.91 -4.80
CA VAL A 37 13.22 -10.31 -4.39
C VAL A 37 11.76 -10.63 -4.08
N ARG A 38 11.37 -11.90 -4.26
CA ARG A 38 10.04 -12.40 -3.92
C ARG A 38 9.92 -12.71 -2.43
N TRP A 39 9.20 -11.87 -1.70
CA TRP A 39 8.89 -12.03 -0.27
C TRP A 39 7.39 -12.02 -0.04
N HIS A 40 6.98 -12.71 1.02
CA HIS A 40 5.65 -12.60 1.59
C HIS A 40 5.74 -11.69 2.81
N LEU A 41 5.29 -10.46 2.65
CA LEU A 41 5.27 -9.46 3.71
C LEU A 41 3.89 -9.43 4.38
N ARG A 42 3.90 -9.17 5.69
CA ARG A 42 2.71 -8.96 6.49
C ARG A 42 2.82 -7.61 7.18
N ALA A 43 1.91 -6.70 6.86
CA ALA A 43 1.79 -5.42 7.55
C ALA A 43 0.56 -5.45 8.46
N GLY A 44 0.76 -5.25 9.76
CA GLY A 44 -0.32 -5.22 10.75
C GLY A 44 -0.80 -3.79 10.97
N ILE A 45 -2.08 -3.55 10.73
CA ILE A 45 -2.74 -2.25 10.96
C ILE A 45 -3.43 -2.30 12.32
N GLN A 46 -2.96 -1.47 13.26
CA GLN A 46 -3.50 -1.40 14.62
C GLN A 46 -4.86 -0.70 14.67
N ARG A 47 -5.57 -0.84 15.80
CA ARG A 47 -6.93 -0.30 15.97
C ARG A 47 -7.03 1.19 15.69
N PHE A 48 -6.08 1.99 16.15
CA PHE A 48 -6.12 3.44 15.94
C PHE A 48 -5.88 3.80 14.47
N ASP A 49 -4.93 3.15 13.82
CA ASP A 49 -4.66 3.34 12.39
C ASP A 49 -5.84 2.90 11.52
N ARG A 50 -6.57 1.84 11.93
CA ARG A 50 -7.80 1.42 11.23
C ARG A 50 -8.84 2.53 11.22
N LEU A 51 -9.04 3.20 12.35
CA LEU A 51 -10.01 4.29 12.45
C LEU A 51 -9.59 5.49 11.59
N GLU A 52 -8.30 5.83 11.57
CA GLU A 52 -7.79 6.85 10.66
C GLU A 52 -7.96 6.46 9.19
N LEU A 53 -7.64 5.22 8.83
CA LEU A 53 -7.83 4.71 7.47
C LEU A 53 -9.31 4.79 7.04
N VAL A 54 -10.24 4.42 7.92
CA VAL A 54 -11.69 4.55 7.67
C VAL A 54 -12.09 6.02 7.53
N LYS A 55 -11.59 6.93 8.37
CA LYS A 55 -11.86 8.37 8.23
C LYS A 55 -11.37 8.91 6.88
N TRP A 56 -10.18 8.49 6.43
CA TRP A 56 -9.64 8.86 5.12
C TRP A 56 -10.48 8.32 3.96
N LEU A 57 -10.95 7.07 4.06
CA LEU A 57 -11.86 6.49 3.06
C LEU A 57 -13.20 7.22 3.04
N LEU A 58 -13.81 7.49 4.20
CA LEU A 58 -15.11 8.17 4.32
C LEU A 58 -15.05 9.65 3.95
N ARG A 59 -13.91 10.30 4.13
CA ARG A 59 -13.67 11.66 3.63
C ARG A 59 -13.67 11.75 2.11
N LEU A 60 -13.81 10.61 1.40
CA LEU A 60 -14.20 10.42 -0.02
C LEU A 60 -14.38 11.74 -0.75
N ASN A 61 -13.23 12.36 -0.99
CA ASN A 61 -13.17 13.67 -1.61
C ASN A 61 -13.52 13.42 -3.08
N VAL A 62 -14.34 14.28 -3.68
CA VAL A 62 -14.68 14.21 -5.12
C VAL A 62 -13.41 14.10 -6.00
N ARG A 63 -12.27 14.52 -5.45
CA ARG A 63 -10.91 14.39 -6.00
C ARG A 63 -10.36 12.96 -6.12
N LEU A 64 -10.82 11.99 -5.33
CA LEU A 64 -10.39 10.58 -5.41
C LEU A 64 -11.14 9.79 -6.50
N ILE A 65 -12.34 10.26 -6.87
CA ILE A 65 -13.17 9.66 -7.92
C ILE A 65 -12.41 9.52 -9.27
N PRO A 66 -11.75 10.57 -9.81
CA PRO A 66 -10.97 10.42 -11.05
C PRO A 66 -9.73 9.53 -10.88
N TYR A 67 -9.19 9.41 -9.66
CA TYR A 67 -8.06 8.51 -9.39
C TYR A 67 -8.49 7.04 -9.40
N LEU A 68 -9.64 6.72 -8.81
CA LEU A 68 -10.21 5.37 -8.77
C LEU A 68 -10.77 4.92 -10.13
N LEU A 69 -11.37 5.84 -10.90
CA LEU A 69 -11.93 5.57 -12.24
C LEU A 69 -10.87 5.50 -13.35
N ARG A 70 -9.60 5.81 -13.07
CA ARG A 70 -8.52 5.78 -14.06
C ARG A 70 -8.10 4.34 -14.36
N TRP A 71 -8.91 3.66 -15.17
CA TRP A 71 -8.79 2.23 -15.52
C TRP A 71 -7.46 1.85 -16.20
N LYS A 72 -6.85 2.76 -16.96
CA LYS A 72 -5.53 2.53 -17.59
C LYS A 72 -4.66 3.79 -17.50
N SER A 73 -3.77 3.83 -16.52
CA SER A 73 -2.59 4.69 -16.61
C SER A 73 -1.64 4.11 -17.64
N ARG A 74 -1.45 4.79 -18.78
CA ARG A 74 -0.39 4.45 -19.75
C ARG A 74 1.02 4.67 -19.21
N GLN A 75 1.16 5.42 -18.12
CA GLN A 75 2.44 5.71 -17.48
C GLN A 75 2.67 4.76 -16.29
N PRO A 76 3.89 4.24 -16.10
CA PRO A 76 4.23 3.47 -14.92
C PRO A 76 3.95 4.32 -13.66
N PRO A 77 3.45 3.73 -12.56
CA PRO A 77 3.17 4.46 -11.32
C PRO A 77 4.42 5.24 -10.88
N ARG A 78 4.29 6.50 -10.45
CA ARG A 78 5.44 7.32 -10.04
C ARG A 78 6.22 6.63 -8.90
N GLU A 79 7.54 6.76 -8.92
CA GLU A 79 8.39 6.24 -7.84
C GLU A 79 8.08 6.99 -6.54
N PRO A 80 8.10 6.32 -5.37
CA PRO A 80 8.03 7.04 -4.09
C PRO A 80 9.21 8.00 -3.99
N GLU A 81 8.98 9.21 -3.46
CA GLU A 81 10.06 10.21 -3.26
C GLU A 81 11.14 9.67 -2.30
N GLU A 82 12.33 10.29 -2.30
CA GLU A 82 13.38 9.96 -1.32
C GLU A 82 12.97 10.45 0.08
N PHE A 83 13.40 9.73 1.11
CA PHE A 83 13.13 10.06 2.52
C PHE A 83 13.93 11.28 2.98
#